data_AF-A0A8B9HUI9-F1
#
_entry.id   AF-A0A8B9HUI9-F1
#
_cell.length_a   1.000
_cell.length_b   1.000
_cell.length_c   1.000
_cell.angle_alpha   90.00
_cell.angle_beta   90.00
_cell.angle_gamma   90.00
#
_symmetry.space_group_name_H-M   'P 1'
#
loop_
_entity.id
_entity.type
_entity.pdbx_description
1 polymer ?
#
loop_
_entity_poly.entity_id
_entity_poly.type
_entity_poly.pdbx_seq_one_letter_code
_entity_poly.pdbx_strand_id
1 'polypeptide(L)'
;MIFMVEYVCMFFFMCVFFTVSRRWMASKTPVGFVGLGNMGTPMARNLLKNGYPIIATDAFPESRKELQDSGAQILDSPADVAEKADRIITMLPSSPNVIEVYTGPNGILKKVKKGTLLIDSSTIDPAVSREMAAAAEKMGAVFMDAPVSGG
;
A
#
# COMPACT_ATOMS: atom_id res chain seq x y z
N MET A 1 13.38 48.10 15.18
CA MET A 1 12.32 47.09 15.46
C MET A 1 11.45 46.71 14.25
N ILE A 2 11.84 47.04 13.00
CA ILE A 2 11.10 46.64 11.79
C ILE A 2 11.83 45.50 11.02
N PHE A 3 13.15 45.40 11.13
CA PHE A 3 13.97 44.38 10.45
C PHE A 3 13.84 42.95 11.00
N MET A 4 13.24 42.75 12.18
CA MET A 4 13.14 41.42 12.80
C MET A 4 11.86 40.67 12.40
N VAL A 5 10.87 41.36 11.82
CA VAL A 5 9.58 40.76 11.44
C VAL A 5 9.63 40.14 10.04
N GLU A 6 10.40 40.72 9.11
CA GLU A 6 10.57 40.16 7.76
C GLU A 6 11.38 38.84 7.76
N TYR A 7 12.39 38.71 8.63
CA TYR A 7 13.19 37.47 8.73
C TYR A 7 12.38 36.28 9.25
N VAL A 8 11.46 36.51 10.19
CA VAL A 8 10.60 35.44 10.73
C VAL A 8 9.56 35.01 9.70
N CYS A 9 9.03 35.94 8.91
CA CYS A 9 8.06 35.63 7.86
C CYS A 9 8.71 34.88 6.68
N MET A 10 9.95 35.21 6.32
CA MET A 10 10.69 34.54 5.25
C MET A 10 11.18 33.14 5.66
N PHE A 11 11.54 32.93 6.93
CA PHE A 11 11.84 31.58 7.45
C PHE A 11 10.59 30.69 7.51
N PHE A 12 9.44 31.24 7.88
CA PHE A 12 8.19 30.47 7.91
C PHE A 12 7.75 30.07 6.50
N PHE A 13 7.86 30.97 5.52
CA PHE A 13 7.56 30.64 4.12
C PHE A 13 8.54 29.63 3.53
N MET A 14 9.84 29.72 3.86
CA MET A 14 10.84 28.77 3.38
C MET A 14 10.69 27.41 4.05
N CYS A 15 10.25 27.32 5.31
CA CYS A 15 9.97 26.07 6.01
C CYS A 15 8.70 25.38 5.49
N VAL A 16 7.64 26.15 5.21
CA VAL A 16 6.40 25.63 4.61
C VAL A 16 6.65 25.20 3.16
N PHE A 17 7.41 25.96 2.37
CA PHE A 17 7.77 25.54 1.02
C PHE A 17 8.67 24.31 1.01
N PHE A 18 9.65 24.19 1.90
CA PHE A 18 10.50 22.99 1.97
C PHE A 18 9.70 21.73 2.37
N THR A 19 8.63 21.91 3.14
CA THR A 19 7.74 20.83 3.57
C THR A 19 6.81 20.38 2.44
N VAL A 20 6.38 21.30 1.57
CA VAL A 20 5.48 21.01 0.43
C VAL A 20 6.27 20.66 -0.85
N SER A 21 7.53 21.09 -0.97
CA SER A 21 8.41 20.87 -2.12
C SER A 21 9.29 19.63 -2.00
N ARG A 22 9.14 18.82 -0.94
CA ARG A 22 9.62 17.45 -0.96
C ARG A 22 8.73 16.66 -1.92
N ARG A 23 8.95 16.92 -3.21
CA ARG A 23 8.66 16.01 -4.33
C ARG A 23 8.79 14.62 -3.74
N TRP A 24 7.65 13.95 -3.58
CA TRP A 24 7.51 12.68 -2.90
C TRP A 24 8.32 11.68 -3.72
N MET A 25 9.65 11.69 -3.55
CA MET A 25 10.52 10.65 -4.02
C MET A 25 10.15 9.49 -3.12
N ALA A 26 9.11 8.76 -3.52
CA ALA A 26 8.85 7.45 -2.99
C ALA A 26 10.19 6.73 -3.13
N SER A 27 10.80 6.41 -1.98
CA SER A 27 11.93 5.51 -1.94
C SER A 27 11.57 4.31 -2.81
N LYS A 28 12.52 3.80 -3.60
CA LYS A 28 12.34 2.55 -4.35
C LYS A 28 12.31 1.32 -3.43
N THR A 29 11.73 1.48 -2.25
CA THR A 29 11.38 0.41 -1.32
C THR A 29 10.33 -0.49 -1.98
N PRO A 30 10.41 -1.80 -1.78
CA PRO A 30 9.45 -2.73 -2.37
C PRO A 30 8.01 -2.39 -1.99
N VAL A 31 7.12 -2.45 -2.97
CA VAL A 31 5.67 -2.34 -2.76
C VAL A 31 5.09 -3.74 -2.75
N GLY A 32 4.37 -4.05 -1.67
CA GLY A 32 3.57 -5.26 -1.52
C GLY A 32 2.29 -5.16 -2.35
N PHE A 33 1.92 -6.22 -3.06
CA PHE A 33 0.67 -6.28 -3.80
C PHE A 33 -0.05 -7.62 -3.55
N VAL A 34 -1.28 -7.56 -3.07
CA VAL A 34 -2.10 -8.75 -2.84
C VAL A 34 -3.39 -8.64 -3.65
N GLY A 35 -3.59 -9.57 -4.58
CA GLY A 35 -4.68 -9.52 -5.55
C GLY A 35 -4.17 -9.06 -6.92
N LEU A 36 -4.00 -10.01 -7.83
CA LEU A 36 -3.44 -9.88 -9.19
C LEU A 36 -4.49 -10.25 -10.24
N GLY A 37 -5.73 -9.83 -10.00
CA GLY A 37 -6.82 -9.97 -10.98
C GLY A 37 -6.73 -8.92 -12.11
N ASN A 38 -7.86 -8.75 -12.81
CA ASN A 38 -7.98 -7.85 -13.97
C ASN A 38 -7.52 -6.41 -13.69
N MET A 39 -7.76 -5.90 -12.47
CA MET A 39 -7.32 -4.56 -12.05
C MET A 39 -5.95 -4.57 -11.36
N GLY A 40 -5.66 -5.60 -10.55
CA GLY A 40 -4.43 -5.68 -9.77
C GLY A 40 -3.18 -5.79 -10.64
N THR A 41 -3.20 -6.68 -11.64
CA THR A 41 -2.07 -6.94 -12.53
C THR A 41 -1.62 -5.71 -13.33
N PRO A 42 -2.49 -4.96 -14.04
CA PRO A 42 -2.05 -3.76 -14.74
C PRO A 42 -1.52 -2.67 -13.79
N MET A 43 -2.10 -2.54 -12.58
CA MET A 43 -1.57 -1.62 -11.56
C MET A 43 -0.15 -2.00 -11.13
N ALA A 44 0.08 -3.26 -10.78
CA ALA A 44 1.39 -3.76 -10.37
C ALA A 44 2.43 -3.65 -11.50
N ARG A 45 2.04 -3.96 -12.75
CA ARG A 45 2.90 -3.76 -13.93
C ARG A 45 3.27 -2.30 -14.17
N ASN A 46 2.34 -1.37 -13.97
CA ASN A 46 2.64 0.05 -14.10
C ASN A 46 3.66 0.50 -13.05
N LEU A 47 3.59 -0.02 -11.82
CA LEU A 47 4.60 0.24 -10.80
C LEU A 47 5.98 -0.32 -11.19
N LEU A 48 6.04 -1.57 -11.69
CA LEU A 48 7.28 -2.17 -12.20
C LEU A 48 7.90 -1.34 -13.33
N LYS A 49 7.10 -0.92 -14.32
CA LYS A 49 7.56 -0.08 -15.44
C LYS A 49 8.16 1.26 -14.98
N ASN A 50 7.67 1.79 -13.86
CA ASN A 50 8.20 3.02 -13.24
C ASN A 50 9.37 2.75 -12.27
N GLY A 51 9.87 1.51 -12.20
CA GLY A 51 11.06 1.15 -11.44
C GLY A 51 10.83 0.93 -9.95
N TYR A 52 9.59 0.66 -9.53
CA TYR A 52 9.29 0.20 -8.17
C TYR A 52 9.44 -1.32 -8.08
N PRO A 53 10.24 -1.86 -7.15
CA PRO A 53 10.25 -3.29 -6.90
C PRO A 53 8.88 -3.75 -6.39
N ILE A 54 8.34 -4.82 -6.94
CA ILE A 54 7.06 -5.40 -6.51
C ILE A 54 7.29 -6.76 -5.86
N ILE A 55 6.71 -6.93 -4.67
CA ILE A 55 6.58 -8.21 -3.99
C ILE A 55 5.09 -8.52 -3.96
N ALA A 56 4.66 -9.63 -4.55
CA ALA A 56 3.24 -9.88 -4.73
C ALA A 56 2.82 -11.31 -4.45
N THR A 57 1.52 -11.49 -4.23
CA THR A 57 0.89 -12.80 -4.17
C THR A 57 -0.56 -12.72 -4.64
N ASP A 58 -1.08 -13.87 -5.04
CA ASP A 58 -2.46 -14.07 -5.42
C ASP A 58 -2.87 -15.52 -5.11
N ALA A 59 -4.19 -15.76 -4.99
CA ALA A 59 -4.74 -17.10 -4.82
C ALA A 59 -4.57 -17.96 -6.08
N PHE A 60 -4.57 -17.34 -7.25
CA PHE A 60 -4.51 -17.97 -8.56
C PHE A 60 -3.06 -18.06 -9.06
N PRO A 61 -2.51 -19.29 -9.27
CA PRO A 61 -1.13 -19.48 -9.73
C PRO A 61 -0.82 -18.81 -11.08
N GLU A 62 -1.80 -18.74 -11.98
CA GLU A 62 -1.70 -18.11 -13.28
C GLU A 62 -1.41 -16.61 -13.18
N SER A 63 -2.13 -15.90 -12.31
CA SER A 63 -1.92 -14.47 -12.06
C SER A 63 -0.56 -14.19 -11.45
N ARG A 64 -0.10 -15.08 -10.55
CA ARG A 64 1.25 -15.00 -9.99
C ARG A 64 2.32 -15.15 -11.07
N LYS A 65 2.19 -16.15 -11.94
CA LYS A 65 3.13 -16.40 -13.04
C LYS A 65 3.18 -15.21 -13.99
N GLU A 66 2.04 -14.67 -14.38
CA GLU A 66 1.94 -13.53 -15.30
C GLU A 66 2.72 -12.30 -14.79
N LEU A 67 2.63 -12.00 -13.49
CA LEU A 67 3.37 -10.88 -12.90
C LEU A 67 4.84 -11.23 -12.63
N GLN A 68 5.16 -12.48 -12.30
CA GLN A 68 6.53 -12.97 -12.18
C GLN A 68 7.31 -12.76 -13.48
N ASP A 69 6.70 -13.13 -14.62
CA ASP A 69 7.28 -12.93 -15.96
C ASP A 69 7.50 -11.44 -16.28
N SER A 70 6.79 -10.54 -15.59
CA SER A 70 6.97 -9.08 -15.69
C SER A 70 8.05 -8.53 -14.76
N GLY A 71 8.69 -9.38 -13.94
CA GLY A 71 9.80 -9.01 -13.04
C GLY A 71 9.41 -8.79 -11.56
N ALA A 72 8.20 -9.15 -11.15
CA ALA A 72 7.83 -9.13 -9.72
C ALA A 72 8.43 -10.33 -8.96
N GLN A 73 8.72 -10.12 -7.68
CA GLN A 73 8.96 -11.21 -6.75
C GLN A 73 7.61 -11.76 -6.26
N ILE A 74 7.38 -13.05 -6.45
CA ILE A 74 6.18 -13.73 -5.95
C ILE A 74 6.46 -14.44 -4.64
N LEU A 75 5.52 -14.35 -3.69
CA LEU A 75 5.54 -15.08 -2.42
C LEU A 75 4.27 -15.95 -2.26
N ASP A 76 4.33 -16.87 -1.30
CA ASP A 76 3.30 -17.89 -1.10
C ASP A 76 2.05 -17.37 -0.37
N SER A 77 2.17 -16.31 0.42
CA SER A 77 1.07 -15.79 1.23
C SER A 77 1.06 -14.27 1.45
N PRO A 78 -0.11 -13.68 1.79
CA PRO A 78 -0.20 -12.27 2.15
C PRO A 78 0.65 -11.90 3.37
N ALA A 79 0.77 -12.80 4.35
CA ALA A 79 1.65 -12.62 5.50
C ALA A 79 3.13 -12.45 5.08
N ASP A 80 3.60 -13.26 4.13
CA ASP A 80 5.00 -13.17 3.67
C ASP A 80 5.27 -11.88 2.90
N VAL A 81 4.26 -11.35 2.19
CA VAL A 81 4.32 -10.01 1.59
C VAL A 81 4.45 -8.95 2.68
N ALA A 82 3.66 -9.05 3.76
CA ALA A 82 3.68 -8.10 4.88
C ALA A 82 5.00 -8.09 5.65
N GLU A 83 5.69 -9.22 5.72
CA GLU A 83 7.00 -9.32 6.34
C GLU A 83 8.06 -8.51 5.58
N LYS A 84 7.95 -8.46 4.25
CA LYS A 84 8.98 -7.87 3.37
C LYS A 84 8.66 -6.47 2.85
N ALA A 85 7.41 -6.02 2.91
CA ALA A 85 6.99 -4.71 2.40
C ALA A 85 6.38 -3.82 3.49
N ASP A 86 6.70 -2.52 3.45
CA ASP A 86 6.15 -1.50 4.36
C ASP A 86 4.97 -0.73 3.74
N ARG A 87 4.68 -0.97 2.46
CA ARG A 87 3.56 -0.40 1.71
C ARG A 87 2.88 -1.52 0.97
N ILE A 88 1.64 -1.83 1.30
CA ILE A 88 0.93 -2.98 0.76
C ILE A 88 -0.37 -2.49 0.14
N ILE A 89 -0.59 -2.85 -1.11
CA ILE A 89 -1.83 -2.57 -1.84
C ILE A 89 -2.63 -3.88 -1.91
N THR A 90 -3.90 -3.83 -1.53
CA THR A 90 -4.85 -4.92 -1.72
C THR A 90 -5.88 -4.58 -2.79
N MET A 91 -6.14 -5.53 -3.69
CA MET A 91 -7.14 -5.38 -4.76
C MET A 91 -7.93 -6.68 -4.94
N LEU A 92 -9.00 -6.83 -4.16
CA LEU A 92 -9.71 -8.08 -3.95
C LEU A 92 -11.18 -7.97 -4.40
N PRO A 93 -11.83 -9.09 -4.77
CA PRO A 93 -13.13 -9.05 -5.43
C PRO A 93 -14.32 -8.80 -4.48
N SER A 94 -14.17 -9.06 -3.17
CA SER A 94 -15.29 -8.91 -2.22
C SER A 94 -14.83 -8.74 -0.77
N SER A 95 -15.73 -8.28 0.11
CA SER A 95 -15.45 -8.09 1.54
C SER A 95 -14.96 -9.37 2.25
N PRO A 96 -15.55 -10.56 2.03
CA PRO A 96 -15.00 -11.81 2.58
C PRO A 96 -13.54 -12.08 2.20
N ASN A 97 -13.15 -11.76 0.95
CA ASN A 97 -11.75 -11.94 0.53
C ASN A 97 -10.82 -10.97 1.24
N VAL A 98 -11.25 -9.71 1.46
CA VAL A 98 -10.48 -8.74 2.26
C VAL A 98 -10.30 -9.26 3.68
N ILE A 99 -11.37 -9.71 4.34
CA ILE A 99 -11.30 -10.24 5.71
C ILE A 99 -10.31 -11.41 5.79
N GLU A 100 -10.37 -12.36 4.86
CA GLU A 100 -9.44 -13.50 4.83
C GLU A 100 -7.99 -13.04 4.59
N VAL A 101 -7.76 -12.16 3.62
CA VAL A 101 -6.40 -11.66 3.31
C VAL A 101 -5.80 -10.87 4.47
N TYR A 102 -6.59 -10.12 5.23
CA TYR A 102 -6.08 -9.36 6.37
C TYR A 102 -5.95 -10.21 7.63
N THR A 103 -7.00 -10.95 8.00
CA THR A 103 -7.15 -11.55 9.33
C THR A 103 -6.96 -13.07 9.37
N GLY A 104 -7.02 -13.72 8.21
CA GLY A 104 -6.93 -15.18 8.07
C GLY A 104 -5.60 -15.76 8.57
N PRO A 105 -5.45 -17.10 8.59
CA PRO A 105 -4.29 -17.77 9.17
C PRO A 105 -2.96 -17.33 8.57
N ASN A 106 -2.94 -17.02 7.26
CA ASN A 106 -1.79 -16.49 6.53
C ASN A 106 -2.01 -15.04 6.08
N GLY A 107 -2.84 -14.29 6.82
CA GLY A 107 -3.21 -12.93 6.48
C GLY A 107 -2.13 -11.90 6.80
N ILE A 108 -2.25 -10.73 6.19
CA ILE A 108 -1.35 -9.58 6.33
C ILE A 108 -1.08 -9.26 7.80
N LEU A 109 -2.12 -9.22 8.64
CA LEU A 109 -2.00 -8.81 10.04
C LEU A 109 -1.20 -9.79 10.91
N LYS A 110 -0.85 -10.99 10.42
CA LYS A 110 -0.02 -11.95 11.15
C LYS A 110 1.45 -11.56 11.21
N LYS A 111 1.94 -10.85 10.19
CA LYS A 111 3.36 -10.49 10.04
C LYS A 111 3.57 -9.01 9.70
N VAL A 112 2.52 -8.20 9.71
CA VAL A 112 2.60 -6.77 9.40
C VAL A 112 3.55 -6.06 10.35
N LYS A 113 4.41 -5.20 9.81
CA LYS A 113 5.35 -4.38 10.60
C LYS A 113 4.63 -3.13 11.12
N LYS A 114 5.10 -2.62 12.27
CA LYS A 114 4.64 -1.34 12.80
C LYS A 114 5.00 -0.22 11.82
N GLY A 115 4.05 0.68 11.56
CA GLY A 115 4.19 1.76 10.60
C GLY A 115 3.95 1.36 9.14
N THR A 116 3.66 0.08 8.85
CA THR A 116 3.28 -0.34 7.49
C THR A 116 2.00 0.38 7.06
N LEU A 117 2.01 0.88 5.82
CA LEU A 117 0.83 1.46 5.17
C LEU A 117 0.10 0.37 4.37
N LEU A 118 -1.12 0.06 4.78
CA LEU A 118 -2.06 -0.85 4.13
C LEU A 118 -3.05 -0.01 3.32
N ILE A 119 -3.11 -0.23 2.02
CA ILE A 119 -3.94 0.52 1.09
C ILE A 119 -4.92 -0.47 0.47
N ASP A 120 -6.18 -0.42 0.89
CA ASP A 120 -7.21 -1.25 0.29
C ASP A 120 -7.87 -0.52 -0.87
N SER A 121 -7.64 -1.04 -2.08
CA SER A 121 -8.24 -0.53 -3.30
C SER A 121 -9.43 -1.37 -3.77
N SER A 122 -9.83 -2.35 -2.97
CA SER A 122 -11.02 -3.17 -3.21
C SER A 122 -12.31 -2.36 -3.06
N THR A 123 -13.34 -2.74 -3.81
CA THR A 123 -14.69 -2.17 -3.62
C THR A 123 -15.44 -3.02 -2.61
N ILE A 124 -15.44 -2.60 -1.34
CA ILE A 124 -16.04 -3.36 -0.23
C ILE A 124 -17.05 -2.54 0.58
N ASP A 125 -17.73 -3.22 1.49
CA ASP A 125 -18.63 -2.57 2.44
C ASP A 125 -17.83 -1.61 3.37
N PRO A 126 -18.27 -0.36 3.55
CA PRO A 126 -17.62 0.60 4.45
C PRO A 126 -17.45 0.10 5.90
N ALA A 127 -18.35 -0.75 6.39
CA ALA A 127 -18.25 -1.34 7.73
C ALA A 127 -17.04 -2.28 7.83
N VAL A 128 -16.79 -3.08 6.79
CA VAL A 128 -15.62 -3.97 6.72
C VAL A 128 -14.34 -3.17 6.62
N SER A 129 -14.31 -2.10 5.82
CA SER A 129 -13.17 -1.19 5.74
C SER A 129 -12.81 -0.59 7.11
N ARG A 130 -13.82 -0.15 7.89
CA ARG A 130 -13.62 0.33 9.28
C ARG A 130 -13.13 -0.76 10.23
N GLU A 131 -13.63 -1.98 10.10
CA GLU A 131 -13.19 -3.12 10.91
C GLU A 131 -11.71 -3.44 10.63
N MET A 132 -11.31 -3.46 9.36
CA MET A 132 -9.92 -3.71 8.97
C MET A 132 -9.00 -2.58 9.44
N ALA A 133 -9.47 -1.33 9.40
CA ALA A 133 -8.73 -0.20 9.94
C ALA A 133 -8.47 -0.37 11.45
N ALA A 134 -9.49 -0.71 12.23
CA ALA A 134 -9.36 -0.96 13.66
C ALA A 134 -8.45 -2.17 13.96
N ALA A 135 -8.49 -3.22 13.12
CA ALA A 135 -7.62 -4.38 13.27
C ALA A 135 -6.15 -4.03 12.95
N ALA A 136 -5.90 -3.24 11.90
CA ALA A 136 -4.57 -2.78 11.53
C ALA A 136 -3.95 -1.85 12.59
N GLU A 137 -4.76 -0.95 13.17
CA GLU A 137 -4.31 -0.03 14.22
C GLU A 137 -3.81 -0.78 15.47
N LYS A 138 -4.48 -1.87 15.86
CA LYS A 138 -4.03 -2.74 16.97
C LYS A 138 -2.65 -3.34 16.73
N MET A 139 -2.26 -3.54 15.47
CA MET A 139 -0.94 -4.03 15.07
C MET A 139 0.08 -2.89 14.90
N GLY A 140 -0.33 -1.63 15.06
CA GLY A 140 0.49 -0.45 14.82
C GLY A 140 0.71 -0.14 13.34
N ALA A 141 -0.13 -0.66 12.45
CA ALA A 141 -0.14 -0.35 11.02
C ALA A 141 -1.16 0.76 10.72
N VAL A 142 -1.01 1.42 9.57
CA VAL A 142 -1.93 2.45 9.08
C VAL A 142 -2.75 1.87 7.95
N PHE A 143 -4.07 1.93 8.04
CA PHE A 143 -4.99 1.47 7.00
C PHE A 143 -5.60 2.66 6.25
N MET A 144 -5.66 2.57 4.93
CA MET A 144 -6.25 3.57 4.05
C MET A 144 -7.22 2.89 3.07
N ASP A 145 -8.49 3.28 3.15
CA ASP A 145 -9.51 2.95 2.18
C ASP A 145 -9.31 3.82 0.93
N ALA A 146 -8.96 3.19 -0.20
CA ALA A 146 -8.62 3.87 -1.45
C ALA A 146 -9.20 3.13 -2.67
N PRO A 147 -10.54 2.94 -2.74
CA PRO A 147 -11.19 2.24 -3.84
C PRO A 147 -10.94 2.95 -5.16
N VAL A 148 -10.73 2.18 -6.22
CA VAL A 148 -10.45 2.71 -7.56
C VAL A 148 -11.72 2.78 -8.40
N SER A 149 -11.89 3.90 -9.11
CA SER A 149 -12.90 4.04 -10.18
C SER A 149 -12.19 4.00 -11.53
N GLY A 150 -12.58 3.07 -12.40
CA GLY A 150 -12.03 2.95 -13.75
C GLY A 150 -12.02 1.50 -14.22
N GLY A 151 -12.63 1.27 -15.38
CA GLY A 151 -12.70 0.00 -16.10
C GLY A 151 -12.83 0.30 -17.58
#